data_AF-A0A0B7BIJ2-F1
#
_entry.id   AF-A0A0B7BIJ2-F1
#
_cell.length_a   1.000
_cell.length_b   1.000
_cell.length_c   1.000
_cell.angle_alpha   90.00
_cell.angle_beta   90.00
_cell.angle_gamma   90.00
#
_symmetry.space_group_name_H-M   'P 1'
#
loop_
_entity.id
_entity.type
_entity.pdbx_description
1 polymer ?
#
loop_
_entity_poly.entity_id
_entity_poly.type
_entity_poly.pdbx_seq_one_letter_code
_entity_poly.pdbx_strand_id
1 'polypeptide(L)'
;PAGLPNTGPVAPPADNGIDNTTGLARELHSDGLQALQFFLDRRTNPLVSTSALLRLAELVLTLNSFQFNDQFFEQISGVAMGTKMGPSYACLFMGHLEHLVWNSYDGPLPSVYHRYIDDCIGITDMLEADLSRFINFINVFNPAIRFTSHISTSCVNFLDITITLSTITTSVYYKPTDTHSFLLYTSSHPQACRDSLPFSQLLYLRRLCSEDDDVLDGAHEMLDFFRKHLYPEKVLVSAMHRVQKITLTNQHNTANSDRVKLILTFH
;
A
#
# COMPACT_ATOMS: atom_id res chain seq x y z
N PRO A 1 42.69 -3.79 -52.45
CA PRO A 1 41.33 -4.37 -52.58
C PRO A 1 40.90 -4.99 -51.24
N ALA A 2 40.55 -4.17 -50.24
CA ALA A 2 39.21 -3.61 -50.01
C ALA A 2 38.16 -4.73 -49.81
N GLY A 3 37.97 -5.13 -48.56
CA GLY A 3 36.81 -5.87 -48.08
C GLY A 3 36.02 -4.99 -47.11
N LEU A 4 34.78 -4.71 -47.47
CA LEU A 4 33.82 -3.84 -46.76
C LEU A 4 33.47 -4.38 -45.36
N PRO A 5 33.25 -3.52 -44.35
CA PRO A 5 32.43 -3.86 -43.20
C PRO A 5 30.94 -3.60 -43.50
N ASN A 6 30.13 -4.60 -43.16
CA ASN A 6 28.67 -4.60 -43.21
C ASN A 6 28.07 -3.40 -42.44
N THR A 7 27.12 -2.73 -43.09
CA THR A 7 26.25 -1.70 -42.53
C THR A 7 25.20 -2.33 -41.61
N GLY A 8 25.33 -2.14 -40.30
CA GLY A 8 24.21 -2.31 -39.35
C GLY A 8 23.25 -1.11 -39.44
N PRO A 9 21.98 -1.25 -39.02
CA PRO A 9 20.98 -0.21 -39.19
C PRO A 9 21.34 1.03 -38.35
N VAL A 10 21.37 2.18 -39.02
CA VAL A 10 21.50 3.50 -38.41
C VAL A 10 20.27 3.75 -37.54
N ALA A 11 20.47 3.95 -36.23
CA ALA A 11 19.42 4.38 -35.33
C ALA A 11 18.87 5.75 -35.81
N PRO A 12 17.55 5.97 -35.81
CA PRO A 12 16.99 7.25 -36.21
C PRO A 12 17.44 8.34 -35.22
N PRO A 13 17.57 9.60 -35.67
CA PRO A 13 17.96 10.70 -34.80
C PRO A 13 16.92 10.88 -33.69
N ALA A 14 17.39 11.10 -32.47
CA ALA A 14 16.56 11.43 -31.33
C ALA A 14 15.66 12.62 -31.68
N ASP A 15 14.36 12.40 -31.61
CA ASP A 15 13.35 13.42 -31.74
C ASP A 15 13.57 14.46 -30.64
N ASN A 16 13.79 15.73 -31.03
CA ASN A 16 13.90 16.86 -30.11
C ASN A 16 12.51 17.23 -29.59
N GLY A 17 11.85 16.28 -28.93
CA GLY A 17 10.68 16.53 -28.13
C GLY A 17 11.07 17.37 -26.92
N ILE A 18 10.49 18.55 -26.79
CA ILE A 18 10.55 19.36 -25.57
C ILE A 18 10.18 18.44 -24.40
N ASP A 19 11.13 18.24 -23.49
CA ASP A 19 11.04 17.26 -22.39
C ASP A 19 10.04 17.72 -21.33
N ASN A 20 8.75 17.52 -21.62
CA ASN A 20 7.66 17.79 -20.68
C ASN A 20 7.77 16.89 -19.42
N THR A 21 8.54 15.81 -19.49
CA THR A 21 8.79 14.86 -18.40
C THR A 21 9.67 15.46 -17.31
N THR A 22 10.70 16.24 -17.64
CA THR A 22 11.48 16.98 -16.63
C THR A 22 10.69 18.13 -16.00
N GLY A 23 9.74 18.73 -16.72
CA GLY A 23 8.80 19.72 -16.19
C GLY A 23 7.90 19.12 -15.09
N LEU A 24 7.16 18.07 -15.45
CA LEU A 24 6.27 17.34 -14.53
C LEU A 24 7.02 16.76 -13.32
N ALA A 25 8.26 16.33 -13.52
CA ALA A 25 9.13 15.79 -12.47
C ALA A 25 9.52 16.86 -11.42
N ARG A 26 9.85 18.08 -11.87
CA ARG A 26 10.17 19.21 -10.98
C ARG A 26 8.94 19.74 -10.26
N GLU A 27 7.77 19.70 -10.92
CA GLU A 27 6.49 20.03 -10.31
C GLU A 27 6.20 19.13 -9.11
N LEU A 28 6.45 17.83 -9.20
CA LEU A 28 6.24 16.89 -8.10
C LEU A 28 7.14 17.16 -6.89
N HIS A 29 8.40 17.55 -7.09
CA HIS A 29 9.27 17.98 -5.99
C HIS A 29 8.76 19.27 -5.34
N SER A 30 8.27 20.22 -6.14
CA SER A 30 7.72 21.48 -5.64
C SER A 30 6.44 21.25 -4.82
N ASP A 31 5.54 20.40 -5.30
CA ASP A 31 4.30 20.03 -4.61
C ASP A 31 4.60 19.25 -3.34
N GLY A 32 5.62 18.38 -3.38
CA GLY A 32 6.19 17.69 -2.25
C GLY A 32 6.65 18.61 -1.13
N LEU A 33 7.46 19.62 -1.47
CA LEU A 33 7.94 20.60 -0.50
C LEU A 33 6.80 21.46 0.07
N GLN A 34 5.81 21.82 -0.75
CA GLN A 34 4.61 22.51 -0.28
C GLN A 34 3.81 21.65 0.70
N ALA A 35 3.64 20.36 0.41
CA ALA A 35 2.98 19.42 1.31
C ALA A 35 3.73 19.28 2.64
N LEU A 36 5.06 19.18 2.61
CA LEU A 36 5.87 19.17 3.83
C LEU A 36 5.67 20.47 4.61
N GLN A 37 5.73 21.63 3.94
CA GLN A 37 5.55 22.93 4.59
C GLN A 37 4.20 23.01 5.30
N PHE A 38 3.13 22.60 4.61
CA PHE A 38 1.76 22.57 5.14
C PHE A 38 1.68 21.85 6.50
N PHE A 39 2.32 20.68 6.64
CA PHE A 39 2.31 19.95 7.91
C PHE A 39 3.33 20.47 8.93
N LEU A 40 4.52 20.87 8.49
CA LEU A 40 5.58 21.36 9.37
C LEU A 40 5.19 22.67 10.07
N ASP A 41 4.44 23.53 9.40
CA ASP A 41 3.96 24.79 9.98
C ASP A 41 2.83 24.60 11.01
N ARG A 42 2.22 23.41 11.05
CA ARG A 42 1.19 23.03 12.03
C ARG A 42 1.74 22.35 13.29
N ARG A 43 3.06 22.20 13.40
CA ARG A 43 3.69 21.56 14.56
C ARG A 43 3.51 22.41 15.82
N THR A 44 3.19 21.76 16.93
CA THR A 44 2.94 22.42 18.23
C THR A 44 4.21 22.99 18.88
N ASN A 45 5.38 22.40 18.61
CA ASN A 45 6.65 22.87 19.16
C ASN A 45 7.81 22.70 18.15
N PRO A 46 8.05 23.69 17.26
CA PRO A 46 9.09 23.59 16.25
C PRO A 46 10.48 23.91 16.84
N LEU A 47 11.16 22.90 17.37
CA LEU A 47 12.57 23.00 17.81
C LEU A 47 13.54 23.34 16.66
N VAL A 48 13.22 22.87 15.46
CA VAL A 48 13.96 23.14 14.22
C VAL A 48 13.04 23.89 13.27
N SER A 49 13.55 24.98 12.68
CA SER A 49 12.76 25.82 11.77
C SER A 49 12.24 25.01 10.58
N THR A 50 11.01 25.33 10.14
CA THR A 50 10.43 24.71 8.94
C THR A 50 11.33 24.90 7.72
N SER A 51 11.90 26.10 7.55
CA SER A 51 12.81 26.41 6.44
C SER A 51 14.05 25.51 6.41
N ALA A 52 14.65 25.21 7.56
CA ALA A 52 15.82 24.33 7.62
C ALA A 52 15.45 22.90 7.22
N LEU A 53 14.31 22.39 7.69
CA LEU A 53 13.84 21.05 7.35
C LEU A 53 13.43 20.93 5.89
N LEU A 54 12.77 21.96 5.33
CA LEU A 54 12.45 22.02 3.90
C LEU A 54 13.72 22.03 3.06
N ARG A 55 14.75 22.76 3.47
CA ARG A 55 16.03 22.77 2.73
C ARG A 55 16.71 21.40 2.78
N LEU A 56 16.69 20.72 3.92
CA LEU A 56 17.22 19.36 4.02
C LEU A 56 16.42 18.37 3.17
N ALA A 57 15.09 18.48 3.17
CA ALA A 57 14.20 17.69 2.33
C ALA A 57 14.50 17.88 0.84
N GLU A 58 14.60 19.13 0.40
CA GLU A 58 14.94 19.48 -0.98
C GLU A 58 16.28 18.87 -1.41
N LEU A 59 17.30 18.92 -0.55
CA LEU A 59 18.59 18.28 -0.83
C LEU A 59 18.46 16.76 -0.98
N VAL A 60 17.65 16.10 -0.15
CA VAL A 60 17.41 14.64 -0.27
C VAL A 60 16.67 14.29 -1.56
N LEU A 61 15.72 15.13 -1.99
CA LEU A 61 14.92 14.90 -3.21
C LEU A 61 15.72 15.19 -4.49
N THR A 62 16.59 16.21 -4.47
CA THR A 62 17.30 16.69 -5.66
C THR A 62 18.71 16.11 -5.82
N LEU A 63 19.43 15.82 -4.73
CA LEU A 63 20.79 15.27 -4.79
C LEU A 63 20.77 13.74 -4.71
N ASN A 64 19.94 13.13 -5.53
CA ASN A 64 19.71 11.71 -5.52
C ASN A 64 20.24 11.08 -6.82
N SER A 65 21.42 10.49 -6.72
CA SER A 65 22.06 9.77 -7.82
C SER A 65 22.44 8.35 -7.39
N PHE A 66 22.34 7.41 -8.33
CA PHE A 66 22.67 6.01 -8.10
C PHE A 66 23.33 5.41 -9.34
N GLN A 67 24.05 4.30 -9.14
CA GLN A 67 24.71 3.56 -10.20
C GLN A 67 23.93 2.28 -10.51
N PHE A 68 23.68 2.03 -11.79
CA PHE A 68 23.10 0.78 -12.30
C PHE A 68 23.78 0.40 -13.61
N ASN A 69 24.20 -0.86 -13.76
CA ASN A 69 24.95 -1.34 -14.93
C ASN A 69 26.13 -0.42 -15.33
N ASP A 70 26.93 0.01 -14.34
CA ASP A 70 28.07 0.92 -14.53
C ASP A 70 27.75 2.29 -15.15
N GLN A 71 26.48 2.68 -15.12
CA GLN A 71 26.00 3.99 -15.53
C GLN A 71 25.41 4.74 -14.32
N PHE A 72 25.66 6.04 -14.28
CA PHE A 72 25.12 6.93 -13.25
C PHE A 72 23.80 7.52 -13.71
N PHE A 73 22.82 7.48 -12.82
CA PHE A 73 21.48 8.02 -13.03
C PHE A 73 21.16 9.01 -11.92
N GLU A 74 20.40 10.04 -12.27
CA GLU A 74 19.82 10.99 -11.33
C GLU A 74 18.31 10.77 -11.30
N GLN A 75 17.75 10.72 -10.09
CA GLN A 75 16.31 10.63 -9.93
C GLN A 75 15.69 12.01 -10.11
N ILE A 76 15.02 12.20 -11.24
CA ILE A 76 14.42 13.50 -11.59
C ILE A 76 13.06 13.75 -10.91
N SER A 77 12.34 12.71 -10.49
CA SER A 77 10.98 12.80 -9.94
C SER A 77 10.77 11.88 -8.74
N GLY A 78 9.92 12.33 -7.81
CA GLY A 78 9.56 11.57 -6.62
C GLY A 78 10.70 11.45 -5.61
N VAL A 79 10.56 10.49 -4.69
CA VAL A 79 11.57 10.20 -3.66
C VAL A 79 12.21 8.83 -3.92
N ALA A 80 13.52 8.68 -3.71
CA ALA A 80 14.15 7.37 -3.85
C ALA A 80 13.55 6.39 -2.84
N MET A 81 13.17 5.23 -3.36
CA MET A 81 12.86 4.07 -2.53
C MET A 81 14.09 3.71 -1.69
N GLY A 82 13.87 3.42 -0.41
CA GLY A 82 14.95 3.10 0.54
C GLY A 82 15.58 4.30 1.25
N THR A 83 15.23 5.54 0.89
CA THR A 83 15.60 6.70 1.71
C THR A 83 14.85 6.67 3.05
N LYS A 84 15.51 7.10 4.13
CA LYS A 84 14.89 7.16 5.47
C LYS A 84 13.67 8.09 5.52
N MET A 85 13.66 9.10 4.65
CA MET A 85 12.60 10.10 4.56
C MET A 85 11.46 9.65 3.63
N GLY A 86 11.70 8.73 2.70
CA GLY A 86 10.78 8.32 1.65
C GLY A 86 9.36 8.00 2.13
N PRO A 87 9.17 7.05 3.08
CA PRO A 87 7.84 6.69 3.55
C PRO A 87 7.08 7.87 4.17
N SER A 88 7.74 8.65 5.04
CA SER A 88 7.10 9.81 5.66
C SER A 88 6.78 10.90 4.65
N TYR A 89 7.66 11.15 3.69
CA TYR A 89 7.43 12.09 2.61
C TYR A 89 6.21 11.70 1.77
N ALA A 90 6.14 10.44 1.31
CA ALA A 90 5.01 9.95 0.53
C ALA A 90 3.68 10.08 1.30
N CYS A 91 3.66 9.70 2.58
CA CYS A 91 2.46 9.84 3.41
C CYS A 91 2.01 11.30 3.57
N LEU A 92 2.93 12.24 3.76
CA LEU A 92 2.63 13.67 3.89
C LEU A 92 2.19 14.28 2.56
N PHE A 93 2.86 13.93 1.46
CA PHE A 93 2.46 14.36 0.13
C PHE A 93 1.03 13.91 -0.20
N MET A 94 0.73 12.62 -0.05
CA MET A 94 -0.61 12.09 -0.28
C MET A 94 -1.63 12.69 0.68
N GLY A 95 -1.27 12.90 1.95
CA GLY A 95 -2.16 13.54 2.92
C GLY A 95 -2.52 14.99 2.57
N HIS A 96 -1.57 15.75 2.02
CA HIS A 96 -1.84 17.10 1.51
C HIS A 96 -2.68 17.05 0.23
N LEU A 97 -2.37 16.14 -0.69
CA LEU A 97 -3.14 15.93 -1.92
C LEU A 97 -4.61 15.62 -1.61
N GLU A 98 -4.86 14.69 -0.68
CA GLU A 98 -6.20 14.36 -0.17
C GLU A 98 -6.87 15.59 0.44
N HIS A 99 -6.17 16.35 1.29
CA HIS A 99 -6.73 17.59 1.83
C HIS A 99 -7.19 18.56 0.73
N LEU A 100 -6.40 18.73 -0.33
CA LEU A 100 -6.77 19.60 -1.45
C LEU A 100 -7.96 19.06 -2.25
N VAL A 101 -7.97 17.75 -2.54
CA VAL A 101 -9.07 17.09 -3.25
C VAL A 101 -10.40 17.26 -2.48
N TRP A 102 -10.40 17.05 -1.16
CA TRP A 102 -11.61 17.12 -0.34
C TRP A 102 -12.18 18.53 -0.26
N ASN A 103 -11.32 19.55 -0.32
CA ASN A 103 -11.75 20.96 -0.32
C ASN A 103 -12.14 21.47 -1.72
N SER A 104 -11.72 20.78 -2.78
CA SER A 104 -11.94 21.22 -4.17
C SER A 104 -13.08 20.48 -4.87
N TYR A 105 -13.51 19.34 -4.34
CA TYR A 105 -14.56 18.54 -4.95
C TYR A 105 -15.95 18.94 -4.45
N ASP A 106 -16.81 19.42 -5.36
CA ASP A 106 -18.17 19.88 -5.03
C ASP A 106 -19.22 18.75 -5.00
N GLY A 107 -18.82 17.49 -5.15
CA GLY A 107 -19.72 16.34 -5.19
C GLY A 107 -19.83 15.59 -3.87
N PRO A 108 -20.66 14.53 -3.85
CA PRO A 108 -20.74 13.65 -2.70
C PRO A 108 -19.41 12.90 -2.53
N LEU A 109 -18.95 12.79 -1.29
CA LEU A 109 -17.73 12.08 -0.92
C LEU A 109 -18.07 10.68 -0.39
N PRO A 110 -17.15 9.70 -0.47
CA PRO A 110 -17.31 8.42 0.19
C PRO A 110 -17.60 8.58 1.69
N SER A 111 -18.56 7.82 2.21
CA SER A 111 -18.95 7.85 3.63
C SER A 111 -17.81 7.43 4.56
N VAL A 112 -17.00 6.47 4.08
CA VAL A 112 -15.75 6.04 4.72
C VAL A 112 -14.65 6.16 3.67
N TYR A 113 -13.53 6.72 4.07
CA TYR A 113 -12.30 6.71 3.27
C TYR A 113 -11.11 6.58 4.22
N HIS A 114 -10.29 5.55 4.01
CA HIS A 114 -9.07 5.31 4.75
C HIS A 114 -7.93 4.97 3.79
N ARG A 115 -6.73 5.39 4.15
CA ARG A 115 -5.50 5.08 3.41
C ARG A 115 -4.47 4.45 4.32
N TYR A 116 -3.82 3.41 3.82
CA TYR A 116 -2.64 2.80 4.38
C TYR A 116 -1.48 2.94 3.39
N ILE A 117 -0.59 3.90 3.65
CA ILE A 117 0.52 4.27 2.77
C ILE A 117 0.00 4.58 1.35
N ASP A 118 0.07 3.63 0.42
CA ASP A 118 -0.32 3.75 -0.99
C ASP A 118 -1.71 3.14 -1.27
N ASP A 119 -2.19 2.22 -0.42
CA ASP A 119 -3.47 1.54 -0.61
C ASP A 119 -4.60 2.32 0.07
N CYS A 120 -5.71 2.58 -0.63
CA CYS A 120 -6.91 3.18 -0.03
C CYS A 120 -8.12 2.26 -0.09
N ILE A 121 -9.02 2.44 0.87
CA ILE A 121 -10.33 1.80 0.93
C ILE A 121 -11.40 2.86 1.15
N GLY A 122 -12.52 2.72 0.47
CA GLY A 122 -13.69 3.56 0.65
C GLY A 122 -14.98 2.76 0.72
N ILE A 123 -15.93 3.20 1.54
CA ILE A 123 -17.29 2.67 1.59
C ILE A 123 -18.24 3.83 1.33
N THR A 124 -19.21 3.64 0.46
CA THR A 124 -20.14 4.69 0.06
C THR A 124 -21.54 4.17 -0.22
N ASP A 125 -22.56 5.00 -0.01
CA ASP A 125 -23.94 4.79 -0.43
C ASP A 125 -24.33 5.68 -1.64
N MET A 126 -23.33 6.26 -2.30
CA MET A 126 -23.48 7.06 -3.51
C MET A 126 -24.00 6.26 -4.70
N LEU A 127 -24.61 6.97 -5.66
CA LEU A 127 -24.89 6.41 -6.98
C LEU A 127 -23.58 6.11 -7.73
N GLU A 128 -23.59 5.07 -8.56
CA GLU A 128 -22.42 4.66 -9.36
C GLU A 128 -21.90 5.81 -10.25
N ALA A 129 -22.79 6.65 -10.76
CA ALA A 129 -22.43 7.82 -11.57
C ALA A 129 -21.68 8.89 -10.75
N ASP A 130 -22.13 9.19 -9.54
CA ASP A 130 -21.47 10.14 -8.65
C ASP A 130 -20.10 9.63 -8.20
N LEU A 131 -20.04 8.34 -7.89
CA LEU A 131 -18.81 7.67 -7.56
C LEU A 131 -17.80 7.71 -8.72
N SER A 132 -18.24 7.36 -9.93
CA SER A 132 -17.40 7.46 -11.13
C SER A 132 -16.90 8.89 -11.36
N ARG A 133 -17.74 9.90 -11.08
CA ARG A 133 -17.36 11.31 -11.15
C ARG A 133 -16.28 11.66 -10.13
N PHE A 134 -16.39 11.18 -8.90
CA PHE A 134 -15.37 11.38 -7.87
C PHE A 134 -14.04 10.72 -8.26
N ILE A 135 -14.07 9.46 -8.70
CA ILE A 135 -12.86 8.72 -9.13
C ILE A 135 -12.19 9.40 -10.33
N ASN A 136 -12.96 9.90 -11.27
CA ASN A 136 -12.41 10.65 -12.40
C ASN A 136 -11.80 11.99 -11.95
N PHE A 137 -12.44 12.69 -11.02
CA PHE A 137 -11.92 13.94 -10.47
C PHE A 137 -10.55 13.74 -9.80
N ILE A 138 -10.41 12.76 -8.90
CA ILE A 138 -9.13 12.52 -8.21
C ILE A 138 -8.01 12.12 -9.19
N ASN A 139 -8.35 11.39 -10.26
CA ASN A 139 -7.40 10.95 -11.27
C ASN A 139 -6.89 12.05 -12.20
N VAL A 140 -7.65 13.15 -12.32
CA VAL A 140 -7.27 14.32 -13.12
C VAL A 140 -6.68 15.43 -12.24
N PHE A 141 -6.84 15.32 -10.92
CA PHE A 141 -6.45 16.37 -9.98
C PHE A 141 -4.94 16.65 -9.96
N ASN A 142 -4.11 15.61 -10.01
CA ASN A 142 -2.65 15.75 -10.08
C ASN A 142 -2.09 14.90 -11.23
N PRO A 143 -1.37 15.48 -12.20
CA PRO A 143 -0.91 14.75 -13.39
C PRO A 143 0.14 13.67 -13.08
N ALA A 144 0.80 13.74 -11.93
CA ALA A 144 1.83 12.79 -11.51
C ALA A 144 1.26 11.59 -10.73
N ILE A 145 0.01 11.64 -10.27
CA ILE A 145 -0.62 10.59 -9.47
C ILE A 145 -1.86 10.07 -10.20
N ARG A 146 -1.92 8.75 -10.39
CA ARG A 146 -3.06 8.08 -11.01
C ARG A 146 -3.48 6.89 -10.16
N PHE A 147 -4.71 6.94 -9.69
CA PHE A 147 -5.36 5.90 -8.91
C PHE A 147 -5.98 4.84 -9.82
N THR A 148 -5.75 3.57 -9.47
CA THR A 148 -6.47 2.44 -10.02
C THR A 148 -7.55 2.01 -9.06
N SER A 149 -8.81 1.99 -9.49
CA SER A 149 -9.95 1.66 -8.62
C SER A 149 -10.59 0.32 -8.95
N HIS A 150 -10.93 -0.46 -7.92
CA HIS A 150 -11.80 -1.62 -8.03
C HIS A 150 -13.07 -1.41 -7.19
N ILE A 151 -14.23 -1.54 -7.84
CA ILE A 151 -15.56 -1.29 -7.24
C ILE A 151 -16.28 -2.62 -7.06
N SER A 152 -16.88 -2.85 -5.89
CA SER A 152 -17.68 -4.04 -5.62
C SER A 152 -18.85 -3.75 -4.68
N THR A 153 -19.97 -4.44 -4.91
CA THR A 153 -21.19 -4.36 -4.08
C THR A 153 -21.23 -5.41 -2.98
N SER A 154 -20.38 -6.45 -3.06
CA SER A 154 -20.41 -7.61 -2.15
C SER A 154 -19.18 -7.68 -1.26
N CYS A 155 -17.99 -7.70 -1.86
CA CYS A 155 -16.73 -7.80 -1.13
C CYS A 155 -15.56 -7.11 -1.85
N VAL A 156 -14.55 -6.71 -1.09
CA VAL A 156 -13.31 -6.14 -1.62
C VAL A 156 -12.10 -6.72 -0.89
N ASN A 157 -10.96 -6.78 -1.59
CA ASN A 157 -9.68 -7.14 -0.97
C ASN A 157 -8.91 -5.86 -0.64
N PHE A 158 -8.47 -5.70 0.60
CA PHE A 158 -7.67 -4.57 1.05
C PHE A 158 -6.55 -5.06 1.94
N LEU A 159 -5.29 -4.81 1.56
CA LEU A 159 -4.11 -5.43 2.19
C LEU A 159 -4.27 -6.96 2.23
N ASP A 160 -4.23 -7.54 3.43
CA ASP A 160 -4.31 -8.98 3.66
C ASP A 160 -5.70 -9.44 4.13
N ILE A 161 -6.74 -8.62 3.93
CA ILE A 161 -8.12 -8.95 4.28
C ILE A 161 -9.08 -8.83 3.09
N THR A 162 -10.07 -9.72 3.08
CA THR A 162 -11.30 -9.57 2.29
C THR A 162 -12.39 -9.03 3.22
N ILE A 163 -13.02 -7.93 2.84
CA ILE A 163 -14.13 -7.33 3.58
C ILE A 163 -15.43 -7.63 2.85
N THR A 164 -16.40 -8.24 3.52
CA THR A 164 -17.71 -8.59 2.97
C THR A 164 -18.81 -7.70 3.57
N LEU A 165 -19.58 -7.02 2.73
CA LEU A 165 -20.53 -5.98 3.15
C LEU A 165 -21.79 -6.45 3.84
N SER A 166 -22.30 -7.63 3.50
CA SER A 166 -23.62 -8.09 3.98
C SER A 166 -23.69 -8.09 5.50
N THR A 167 -22.58 -8.39 6.16
CA THR A 167 -22.43 -8.49 7.61
C THR A 167 -21.24 -7.68 8.15
N ILE A 168 -20.52 -6.94 7.29
CA ILE A 168 -19.22 -6.31 7.59
C ILE A 168 -18.31 -7.31 8.31
N THR A 169 -18.07 -8.45 7.66
CA THR A 169 -17.14 -9.47 8.14
C THR A 169 -15.84 -9.39 7.36
N THR A 170 -14.76 -9.74 8.05
CA THR A 170 -13.43 -9.83 7.47
C THR A 170 -12.97 -11.28 7.43
N SER A 171 -12.28 -11.64 6.36
CA SER A 171 -11.56 -12.91 6.22
C SER A 171 -10.16 -12.64 5.66
N VAL A 172 -9.25 -13.60 5.75
CA VAL A 172 -7.88 -13.43 5.27
C VAL A 172 -7.84 -13.49 3.75
N TYR A 173 -7.10 -12.56 3.15
CA TYR A 173 -6.82 -12.53 1.72
C TYR A 173 -5.35 -12.82 1.46
N TYR A 174 -5.07 -13.82 0.63
CA TYR A 174 -3.73 -14.09 0.10
C TYR A 174 -3.66 -13.65 -1.34
N LYS A 175 -2.63 -12.88 -1.70
CA LYS A 175 -2.38 -12.51 -3.09
C LYS A 175 -2.14 -13.78 -3.91
N PRO A 176 -2.59 -13.86 -5.17
CA PRO A 176 -2.31 -15.02 -6.02
C PRO A 176 -0.82 -15.34 -6.22
N THR A 177 0.05 -14.36 -5.97
CA THR A 177 1.51 -14.49 -6.02
C THR A 177 2.13 -14.94 -4.69
N ASP A 178 1.33 -15.12 -3.63
CA ASP A 178 1.83 -15.55 -2.33
C ASP A 178 2.21 -17.04 -2.36
N THR A 179 3.51 -17.30 -2.31
CA THR A 179 4.09 -18.64 -2.32
C THR A 179 4.10 -19.31 -0.95
N HIS A 180 3.57 -18.66 0.10
CA HIS A 180 3.55 -19.15 1.47
C HIS A 180 4.94 -19.63 1.91
N SER A 181 5.97 -18.83 1.61
CA SER A 181 7.37 -19.20 1.81
C SER A 181 7.78 -19.12 3.28
N PHE A 182 7.28 -20.06 4.08
CA PHE A 182 7.66 -20.23 5.47
C PHE A 182 9.02 -20.91 5.61
N LEU A 183 9.71 -20.62 6.71
CA LEU A 183 10.99 -21.27 7.03
C LEU A 183 10.80 -22.77 7.21
N LEU A 184 11.64 -23.58 6.58
CA LEU A 184 11.76 -25.01 6.90
C LEU A 184 12.15 -25.19 8.36
N TYR A 185 11.56 -26.18 9.03
CA TYR A 185 11.89 -26.46 10.43
C TYR A 185 13.35 -26.88 10.61
N THR A 186 13.98 -27.47 9.59
CA THR A 186 15.38 -27.89 9.60
C THR A 186 16.37 -26.76 9.29
N SER A 187 15.90 -25.55 8.99
CA SER A 187 16.76 -24.41 8.68
C SER A 187 17.64 -24.00 9.87
N SER A 188 18.77 -23.34 9.61
CA SER A 188 19.76 -22.93 10.62
C SER A 188 19.33 -21.72 11.48
N HIS A 189 18.03 -21.46 11.59
CA HIS A 189 17.49 -20.37 12.40
C HIS A 189 17.37 -20.78 13.87
N PRO A 190 17.42 -19.83 14.83
CA PRO A 190 17.20 -20.11 16.23
C PRO A 190 15.89 -20.88 16.48
N GLN A 191 15.94 -21.85 17.39
CA GLN A 191 14.81 -22.71 17.73
C GLN A 191 13.55 -21.92 18.09
N ALA A 192 13.71 -20.88 18.92
CA ALA A 192 12.61 -20.03 19.35
C ALA A 192 11.91 -19.31 18.17
N CYS A 193 12.65 -18.91 17.14
CA CYS A 193 12.08 -18.26 15.95
C CYS A 193 11.19 -19.26 15.20
N ARG A 194 11.70 -20.46 14.91
CA ARG A 194 10.94 -21.53 14.27
C ARG A 194 9.70 -21.90 15.07
N ASP A 195 9.86 -22.24 16.35
CA ASP A 195 8.74 -22.68 17.20
C ASP A 195 7.65 -21.60 17.40
N SER A 196 7.99 -20.32 17.21
CA SER A 196 7.03 -19.21 17.29
C SER A 196 6.18 -19.04 16.03
N LEU A 197 6.65 -19.48 14.86
CA LEU A 197 6.02 -19.20 13.57
C LEU A 197 4.58 -19.72 13.48
N PRO A 198 4.28 -20.99 13.81
CA PRO A 198 2.91 -21.49 13.75
C PRO A 198 1.96 -20.69 14.65
N PHE A 199 2.41 -20.33 15.86
CA PHE A 199 1.60 -19.52 16.75
C PHE A 199 1.35 -18.11 16.19
N SER A 200 2.38 -17.44 15.65
CA SER A 200 2.21 -16.10 15.07
C SER A 200 1.25 -16.07 13.90
N GLN A 201 1.29 -17.07 13.01
CA GLN A 201 0.42 -17.13 11.84
C GLN A 201 -1.02 -17.49 12.21
N LEU A 202 -1.22 -18.43 13.14
CA LEU A 202 -2.56 -18.73 13.65
C LEU A 202 -3.17 -17.55 14.42
N LEU A 203 -2.36 -16.84 15.20
CA LEU A 203 -2.80 -15.62 15.87
C LEU A 203 -3.16 -14.52 14.88
N TYR A 204 -2.42 -14.43 13.78
CA TYR A 204 -2.70 -13.50 12.69
C TYR A 204 -4.07 -13.79 12.05
N LEU A 205 -4.34 -15.05 11.66
CA LEU A 205 -5.66 -15.47 11.17
C LEU A 205 -6.77 -15.11 12.16
N ARG A 206 -6.57 -15.41 13.44
CA ARG A 206 -7.53 -15.08 14.51
C ARG A 206 -7.81 -13.58 14.60
N ARG A 207 -6.82 -12.71 14.36
CA ARG A 207 -7.00 -11.25 14.44
C ARG A 207 -7.70 -10.66 13.22
N LEU A 208 -7.54 -11.30 12.06
CA LEU A 208 -8.08 -10.78 10.81
C LEU A 208 -9.47 -11.32 10.47
N CYS A 209 -9.79 -12.56 10.84
CA CYS A 209 -11.11 -13.12 10.58
C CYS A 209 -12.12 -12.71 11.65
N SER A 210 -13.32 -12.34 11.23
CA SER A 210 -14.44 -12.03 12.14
C SER A 210 -15.14 -13.29 12.65
N GLU A 211 -15.26 -14.32 11.81
CA GLU A 211 -16.00 -15.56 12.11
C GLU A 211 -15.06 -16.68 12.53
N ASP A 212 -15.48 -17.47 13.53
CA ASP A 212 -14.67 -18.57 14.06
C ASP A 212 -14.49 -19.71 13.03
N ASP A 213 -15.49 -19.95 12.18
CA ASP A 213 -15.42 -20.96 11.12
C ASP A 213 -14.30 -20.62 10.10
N ASP A 214 -14.23 -19.35 9.67
CA ASP A 214 -13.16 -18.86 8.78
C ASP A 214 -11.78 -19.00 9.41
N VAL A 215 -11.66 -18.78 10.73
CA VAL A 215 -10.40 -19.01 11.45
C VAL A 215 -10.04 -20.49 11.45
N LEU A 216 -11.00 -21.38 11.69
CA LEU A 216 -10.76 -22.81 11.75
C LEU A 216 -10.32 -23.37 10.40
N ASP A 217 -10.99 -22.98 9.32
CA ASP A 217 -10.64 -23.40 7.96
C ASP A 217 -9.26 -22.89 7.57
N GLY A 218 -8.99 -21.59 7.79
CA GLY A 218 -7.67 -21.01 7.55
C GLY A 218 -6.58 -21.64 8.43
N ALA A 219 -6.90 -22.00 9.68
CA ALA A 219 -5.97 -22.66 10.58
C ALA A 219 -5.62 -24.07 10.11
N HIS A 220 -6.58 -24.84 9.60
CA HIS A 220 -6.31 -26.17 9.04
C HIS A 220 -5.36 -26.08 7.85
N GLU A 221 -5.62 -25.18 6.91
CA GLU A 221 -4.75 -24.97 5.76
C GLU A 221 -3.33 -24.54 6.19
N MET A 222 -3.24 -23.57 7.09
CA MET A 222 -1.97 -23.07 7.63
C MET A 222 -1.17 -24.17 8.34
N LEU A 223 -1.83 -25.01 9.13
CA LEU A 223 -1.21 -26.15 9.81
C LEU A 223 -0.67 -27.17 8.81
N ASP A 224 -1.41 -27.45 7.73
CA ASP A 224 -0.95 -28.34 6.66
C ASP A 224 0.27 -27.78 5.92
N PHE A 225 0.34 -26.47 5.72
CA PHE A 225 1.55 -25.82 5.21
C PHE A 225 2.76 -26.03 6.13
N PHE A 226 2.60 -25.86 7.44
CA PHE A 226 3.69 -26.10 8.38
C PHE A 226 4.09 -27.58 8.47
N ARG A 227 3.15 -28.51 8.36
CA ARG A 227 3.47 -29.95 8.28
C ARG A 227 4.33 -30.27 7.06
N LYS A 228 4.02 -29.70 5.89
CA LYS A 228 4.84 -29.82 4.67
C LYS A 228 6.26 -29.25 4.87
N HIS A 229 6.43 -28.27 5.75
CA HIS A 229 7.72 -27.68 6.13
C HIS A 229 8.43 -28.38 7.30
N LEU A 230 8.00 -29.60 7.65
CA LEU A 230 8.60 -30.48 8.67
C LEU A 230 8.49 -29.96 10.11
N TYR A 231 7.49 -29.14 10.42
CA TYR A 231 7.25 -28.71 11.79
C TYR A 231 6.72 -29.88 12.64
N PRO A 232 7.26 -30.12 13.85
CA PRO A 232 6.79 -31.18 14.72
C PRO A 232 5.36 -30.96 15.18
N GLU A 233 4.54 -32.00 15.19
CA GLU A 233 3.12 -31.91 15.58
C GLU A 233 2.93 -31.35 16.99
N LYS A 234 3.87 -31.60 17.92
CA LYS A 234 3.86 -31.00 19.27
C LYS A 234 3.85 -29.47 19.25
N VAL A 235 4.61 -28.86 18.33
CA VAL A 235 4.68 -27.40 18.19
C VAL A 235 3.37 -26.88 17.61
N LEU A 236 2.84 -27.56 16.58
CA LEU A 236 1.60 -27.21 15.90
C LEU A 236 0.37 -27.26 16.82
N VAL A 237 0.20 -28.37 17.54
CA VAL A 237 -0.90 -28.56 18.50
C VAL A 237 -0.81 -27.56 19.64
N SER A 238 0.41 -27.31 20.15
CA SER A 238 0.63 -26.30 21.20
C SER A 238 0.25 -24.90 20.71
N ALA A 239 0.62 -24.53 19.48
CA ALA A 239 0.27 -23.26 18.88
C ALA A 239 -1.26 -23.09 18.72
N MET A 240 -1.94 -24.10 18.17
CA MET A 240 -3.40 -24.07 17.97
C MET A 240 -4.14 -23.92 19.31
N HIS A 241 -3.78 -24.71 20.31
CA HIS A 241 -4.39 -24.64 21.64
C HIS A 241 -4.15 -23.27 22.32
N ARG A 242 -3.01 -22.62 22.08
CA ARG A 242 -2.75 -21.27 22.59
C ARG A 242 -3.65 -20.24 21.92
N VAL A 243 -3.89 -20.34 20.61
CA VAL A 243 -4.74 -19.38 19.87
C VAL A 243 -6.22 -19.57 20.20
N GLN A 244 -6.70 -20.81 20.36
CA GLN A 244 -8.09 -21.09 20.77
C GLN A 244 -8.48 -20.46 22.11
N LYS A 245 -7.51 -20.24 23.00
CA LYS A 245 -7.73 -19.57 24.30
C LYS A 245 -7.86 -18.05 24.19
N ILE A 246 -7.58 -17.47 23.02
CA ILE A 246 -7.65 -16.04 22.79
C ILE A 246 -9.04 -15.75 22.20
N THR A 247 -9.92 -15.22 23.05
CA THR A 247 -11.21 -14.65 22.62
C THR A 247 -10.98 -13.20 22.20
N LEU A 248 -11.41 -12.85 20.99
CA LEU A 248 -11.51 -11.44 20.59
C LEU A 248 -12.75 -10.84 21.24
N THR A 249 -12.58 -9.75 22.00
CA THR A 249 -13.71 -8.95 22.47
C THR A 249 -14.23 -8.13 21.29
N ASN A 250 -15.20 -8.64 20.54
CA ASN A 250 -15.83 -7.90 19.44
C ASN A 250 -16.78 -6.83 20.00
N GLN A 251 -16.38 -5.57 19.97
CA GLN A 251 -17.32 -4.45 19.94
C GLN A 251 -17.57 -4.13 18.46
N HIS A 252 -18.80 -4.35 17.96
CA HIS A 252 -19.49 -3.44 17.04
C HIS A 252 -20.90 -3.99 16.72
N ASN A 253 -21.90 -3.43 17.39
CA ASN A 253 -23.29 -3.46 16.93
C ASN A 253 -23.48 -2.31 15.93
N THR A 254 -23.87 -2.56 14.69
CA THR A 254 -24.41 -1.52 13.81
C THR A 254 -25.73 -1.93 13.20
N ALA A 255 -26.71 -1.04 13.34
CA ALA A 255 -28.10 -1.22 12.92
C ALA A 255 -28.25 -1.35 11.40
N ASN A 256 -29.25 -2.15 11.00
CA ASN A 256 -29.63 -2.38 9.61
C ASN A 256 -30.14 -1.10 8.94
N SER A 257 -29.67 -0.81 7.73
CA SER A 257 -30.15 0.30 6.90
C SER A 257 -30.35 -0.20 5.46
N ASP A 258 -31.52 0.08 4.87
CA ASP A 258 -31.99 -0.40 3.56
C ASP A 258 -31.29 0.26 2.34
N ARG A 259 -30.08 0.83 2.51
CA ARG A 259 -29.33 1.44 1.40
C ARG A 259 -28.25 0.48 0.89
N VAL A 260 -28.12 0.38 -0.43
CA VAL A 260 -27.04 -0.38 -1.07
C VAL A 260 -25.72 0.30 -0.75
N LYS A 261 -24.80 -0.44 -0.13
CA LYS A 261 -23.43 0.01 0.18
C LYS A 261 -22.51 -0.47 -0.95
N LEU A 262 -21.65 0.39 -1.44
CA LEU A 262 -20.58 0.10 -2.41
C LEU A 262 -19.25 0.19 -1.68
N ILE A 263 -18.37 -0.81 -1.85
CA ILE A 263 -16.96 -0.73 -1.43
C ILE A 263 -16.07 -0.47 -2.63
N LEU A 264 -15.06 0.34 -2.39
CA LEU A 264 -14.02 0.71 -3.32
C LEU A 264 -12.66 0.45 -2.70
N THR A 265 -11.74 -0.03 -3.51
CA THR A 265 -10.31 0.01 -3.19
C THR A 265 -9.58 0.79 -4.26
N PHE A 266 -8.55 1.51 -3.83
CA PHE A 266 -7.67 2.29 -4.68
C PHE A 266 -6.23 1.86 -4.44
N HIS A 267 -5.46 1.82 -5.52
CA HIS A 267 -4.01 1.62 -5.54
C HIS A 267 -3.36 2.74 -6.35
#